data_AF-A0A7X3TC27-F1
#
_entry.id   AF-A0A7X3TC27-F1
#
_cell.length_a   1.000
_cell.length_b   1.000
_cell.length_c   1.000
_cell.angle_alpha   90.00
_cell.angle_beta   90.00
_cell.angle_gamma   90.00
#
_symmetry.space_group_name_H-M   'P 1'
#
loop_
_entity.id
_entity.type
_entity.pdbx_description
1 polymer ?
#
loop_
_entity_poly.entity_id
_entity_poly.type
_entity_poly.pdbx_seq_one_letter_code
_entity_poly.pdbx_strand_id
1 'polypeptide(L)'
;MNLHFFGGANEVGASSTLIEIEGVRLLVDAGIRMGPGQDSPLPDFPDFDKVGMPDAVLLTHAHTDHTGALPVLHNMLSAHVKIYCPPATQAITKVLLEDSTRRMERGEENGEELRYTLADVAAVLNRMKPVGWLEPIEVCPGVTATWIRAGHILGAAMIHIQGKHERILMTGDVSVSRQLTIPSLDLPSWCKPDVMVMESTYGDRQHEVSRKQEAKRLAADVAEVIAGGDKVLMPAFAVGRSQEVILILKDAMERKEIPEIPVYVDGMVRKVNDIYSDFADELQRPLKRKAEQGESLFYTDMIKKVESPDERESILAGEPCCIVASSGMLNGGISNYYASKLVSNQKNLVAITGYQAEGTPGRALEDLSKQEDFDVKCQVERYRLSAHADSKELLDLVEKVQPRKLFLVHGDAAARKELSKSVRKACPAVDVKRPENGQAYPVKKHVGISRGRRLSHDRILFEVAVFVRKMERNGRFRVCELAEIWFGTEAITPLSVAFFKWCLSLETQFFARESDNVFSLRQIV
;
A
#
# COMPACT_ATOMS: atom_id res chain seq x y z
N MET A 1 9.72 -21.53 -4.62
CA MET A 1 8.65 -20.61 -5.01
C MET A 1 9.06 -19.79 -6.21
N ASN A 2 8.11 -19.30 -7.01
CA ASN A 2 8.37 -18.41 -8.15
C ASN A 2 7.43 -17.20 -8.07
N LEU A 3 7.91 -16.00 -8.41
CA LEU A 3 7.09 -14.79 -8.47
C LEU A 3 7.13 -14.25 -9.90
N HIS A 4 5.96 -14.03 -10.48
CA HIS A 4 5.81 -13.38 -11.79
C HIS A 4 5.12 -12.04 -11.59
N PHE A 5 5.72 -10.98 -12.13
CA PHE A 5 5.20 -9.63 -12.00
C PHE A 5 4.54 -9.22 -13.31
N PHE A 6 3.21 -9.24 -13.37
CA PHE A 6 2.46 -8.89 -14.60
C PHE A 6 2.20 -7.39 -14.71
N GLY A 7 2.15 -6.67 -13.59
CA GLY A 7 2.01 -5.23 -13.59
C GLY A 7 2.31 -4.62 -12.22
N GLY A 8 2.52 -3.31 -12.19
CA GLY A 8 2.91 -2.57 -10.98
C GLY A 8 4.32 -2.91 -10.48
N ALA A 9 5.17 -3.59 -11.27
CA ALA A 9 6.51 -3.98 -10.84
C ALA A 9 7.50 -2.81 -10.88
N ASN A 10 7.48 -2.05 -11.99
CA ASN A 10 8.33 -0.89 -12.26
C ASN A 10 7.55 0.38 -12.59
N GLU A 11 6.31 0.44 -12.12
CA GLU A 11 5.35 1.53 -12.32
C GLU A 11 4.42 1.64 -11.10
N VAL A 12 3.58 2.68 -11.08
CA VAL A 12 2.44 2.83 -10.18
C VAL A 12 1.17 2.59 -11.02
N GLY A 13 0.26 1.72 -10.57
CA GLY A 13 -0.81 1.22 -11.42
C GLY A 13 -0.66 -0.25 -11.82
N ALA A 14 -1.77 -0.85 -12.23
CA ALA A 14 -1.85 -2.22 -12.75
C ALA A 14 -1.20 -3.29 -11.86
N SER A 15 -1.22 -3.12 -10.54
CA SER A 15 -0.64 -4.06 -9.60
C SER A 15 -1.20 -5.47 -9.82
N SER A 16 -0.32 -6.40 -10.19
CA SER A 16 -0.68 -7.82 -10.33
C SER A 16 0.56 -8.70 -10.27
N THR A 17 0.61 -9.59 -9.28
CA THR A 17 1.75 -10.50 -9.06
C THR A 17 1.25 -11.93 -8.86
N LEU A 18 1.73 -12.87 -9.67
CA LEU A 18 1.44 -14.29 -9.52
C LEU A 18 2.53 -14.97 -8.68
N ILE A 19 2.11 -15.73 -7.70
CA ILE A 19 2.97 -16.44 -6.75
C ILE A 19 2.75 -17.93 -6.93
N GLU A 20 3.80 -18.65 -7.33
CA GLU A 20 3.82 -20.10 -7.35
C GLU A 20 4.47 -20.64 -6.06
N ILE A 21 3.67 -21.26 -5.20
CA ILE A 21 4.10 -21.76 -3.89
C ILE A 21 3.46 -23.12 -3.61
N GLU A 22 4.27 -24.10 -3.18
CA GLU A 22 3.86 -25.48 -2.92
C GLU A 22 2.98 -26.13 -4.03
N GLY A 23 3.22 -25.75 -5.30
CA GLY A 23 2.54 -26.31 -6.47
C GLY A 23 1.21 -25.64 -6.82
N VAL A 24 0.78 -24.63 -6.07
CA VAL A 24 -0.39 -23.81 -6.36
C VAL A 24 0.01 -22.40 -6.81
N ARG A 25 -0.91 -21.70 -7.46
CA ARG A 25 -0.73 -20.37 -8.04
C ARG A 25 -1.71 -19.38 -7.42
N LEU A 26 -1.19 -18.37 -6.75
CA LEU A 26 -1.97 -17.31 -6.12
C LEU A 26 -1.71 -16.01 -6.84
N LEU A 27 -2.73 -15.39 -7.43
CA LEU A 27 -2.62 -14.05 -8.01
C LEU A 27 -2.94 -13.02 -6.94
N VAL A 28 -2.06 -12.05 -6.73
CA VAL A 28 -2.26 -10.97 -5.78
C VAL A 28 -2.49 -9.69 -6.56
N ASP A 29 -3.67 -9.11 -6.33
CA ASP A 29 -4.21 -7.93 -7.02
C ASP A 29 -4.37 -8.07 -8.55
N ALA A 30 -5.28 -7.26 -9.09
CA ALA A 30 -5.57 -7.13 -10.51
C ALA A 30 -6.03 -5.69 -10.80
N GLY A 31 -5.06 -4.78 -10.83
CA GLY A 31 -5.29 -3.36 -11.03
C GLY A 31 -5.36 -2.89 -12.46
N ILE A 32 -5.57 -1.57 -12.65
CA ILE A 32 -5.42 -0.88 -13.95
C ILE A 32 -4.37 0.22 -13.88
N ARG A 33 -3.72 0.53 -15.01
CA ARG A 33 -2.87 1.73 -15.15
C ARG A 33 -3.75 2.96 -15.23
N MET A 34 -3.38 4.01 -14.49
CA MET A 34 -4.12 5.27 -14.43
C MET A 34 -3.37 6.34 -15.22
N GLY A 35 -3.96 6.86 -16.29
CA GLY A 35 -3.43 8.01 -17.05
C GLY A 35 -3.33 7.78 -18.57
N PRO A 36 -3.28 8.87 -19.36
CA PRO A 36 -3.15 8.79 -20.82
C PRO A 36 -1.73 8.37 -21.25
N GLY A 37 -1.60 7.71 -22.41
CA GLY A 37 -0.31 7.39 -23.02
C GLY A 37 0.31 6.04 -22.65
N GLN A 38 -0.43 5.18 -21.94
CA GLN A 38 -0.05 3.78 -21.73
C GLN A 38 -0.54 2.92 -22.89
N ASP A 39 0.26 1.93 -23.31
CA ASP A 39 -0.09 1.01 -24.41
C ASP A 39 -1.35 0.18 -24.08
N SER A 40 -1.50 -0.21 -22.81
CA SER A 40 -2.68 -0.91 -22.29
C SER A 40 -2.99 -0.48 -20.85
N PRO A 41 -4.28 -0.33 -20.48
CA PRO A 41 -4.68 -0.12 -19.09
C PRO A 41 -4.55 -1.38 -18.22
N LEU A 42 -4.42 -2.57 -18.82
CA LEU A 42 -4.41 -3.84 -18.10
C LEU A 42 -2.99 -4.28 -17.73
N PRO A 43 -2.80 -5.07 -16.67
CA PRO A 43 -1.56 -5.79 -16.44
C PRO A 43 -1.24 -6.69 -17.65
N ASP A 44 0.03 -7.06 -17.81
CA ASP A 44 0.52 -7.87 -18.93
C ASP A 44 0.15 -9.34 -18.68
N PHE A 45 -1.15 -9.63 -18.62
CA PHE A 45 -1.67 -10.95 -18.31
C PHE A 45 -1.21 -11.95 -19.37
N PRO A 46 -0.57 -13.05 -18.95
CA PRO A 46 -0.20 -14.10 -19.87
C PRO A 46 -1.45 -14.87 -20.31
N ASP A 47 -1.29 -15.67 -21.36
CA ASP A 47 -2.22 -16.74 -21.66
C ASP A 47 -2.14 -17.79 -20.54
N PHE A 48 -3.09 -17.72 -19.58
CA PHE A 48 -3.13 -18.59 -18.41
C PHE A 48 -3.32 -20.08 -18.78
N ASP A 49 -3.86 -20.40 -19.95
CA ASP A 49 -3.93 -21.78 -20.42
C ASP A 49 -2.54 -22.34 -20.76
N LYS A 50 -1.59 -21.47 -21.11
CA LYS A 50 -0.19 -21.85 -21.40
C LYS A 50 0.71 -21.82 -20.17
N VAL A 51 0.57 -20.81 -19.31
CA VAL A 51 1.47 -20.63 -18.15
C VAL A 51 0.94 -21.26 -16.87
N GLY A 52 -0.33 -21.64 -16.85
CA GLY A 52 -1.03 -22.23 -15.72
C GLY A 52 -1.98 -21.25 -15.06
N MET A 53 -3.21 -21.72 -14.84
CA MET A 53 -4.30 -20.94 -14.25
C MET A 53 -4.01 -20.61 -12.77
N PRO A 54 -4.37 -19.41 -12.28
CA PRO A 54 -4.41 -19.12 -10.85
C PRO A 54 -5.46 -19.99 -10.14
N ASP A 55 -5.11 -20.52 -8.97
CA ASP A 55 -6.03 -21.30 -8.12
C ASP A 55 -6.89 -20.38 -7.24
N ALA A 56 -6.35 -19.21 -6.86
CA ALA A 56 -7.05 -18.17 -6.12
C ALA A 56 -6.51 -16.77 -6.45
N VAL A 57 -7.35 -15.76 -6.23
CA VAL A 57 -6.96 -14.34 -6.27
C VAL A 57 -7.05 -13.77 -4.85
N LEU A 58 -6.05 -13.02 -4.41
CA LEU A 58 -6.00 -12.37 -3.10
C LEU A 58 -5.94 -10.86 -3.30
N LEU A 59 -6.82 -10.08 -2.66
CA LEU A 59 -6.82 -8.62 -2.78
C LEU A 59 -6.27 -7.97 -1.54
N THR A 60 -5.40 -6.97 -1.75
CA THR A 60 -4.83 -6.13 -0.69
C THR A 60 -5.83 -5.05 -0.27
N HIS A 61 -6.35 -4.27 -1.22
CA HIS A 61 -7.27 -3.17 -0.94
C HIS A 61 -8.08 -2.78 -2.18
N ALA A 62 -9.02 -1.84 -2.01
CA ALA A 62 -10.06 -1.55 -3.00
C ALA A 62 -9.68 -0.55 -4.09
N HIS A 63 -8.51 0.09 -4.09
CA HIS A 63 -8.20 1.05 -5.14
C HIS A 63 -8.15 0.38 -6.53
N THR A 64 -8.45 1.15 -7.58
CA THR A 64 -8.62 0.64 -8.94
C THR A 64 -7.31 0.19 -9.56
N ASP A 65 -6.18 0.75 -9.15
CA ASP A 65 -4.84 0.27 -9.45
C ASP A 65 -4.47 -1.06 -8.78
N HIS A 66 -5.37 -1.63 -7.97
CA HIS A 66 -5.26 -2.98 -7.39
C HIS A 66 -6.46 -3.89 -7.72
N THR A 67 -7.61 -3.35 -8.15
CA THR A 67 -8.85 -4.13 -8.37
C THR A 67 -9.56 -3.85 -9.70
N GLY A 68 -9.18 -2.81 -10.42
CA GLY A 68 -9.90 -2.32 -11.60
C GLY A 68 -9.96 -3.30 -12.77
N ALA A 69 -8.99 -4.22 -12.86
CA ALA A 69 -8.95 -5.23 -13.93
C ALA A 69 -9.67 -6.53 -13.55
N LEU A 70 -10.25 -6.64 -12.35
CA LEU A 70 -10.96 -7.85 -11.92
C LEU A 70 -12.06 -8.32 -12.87
N PRO A 71 -12.91 -7.44 -13.45
CA PRO A 71 -13.93 -7.88 -14.40
C PRO A 71 -13.35 -8.44 -15.71
N VAL A 72 -12.23 -7.89 -16.18
CA VAL A 72 -11.55 -8.41 -17.37
C VAL A 72 -10.86 -9.74 -17.05
N LEU A 73 -10.13 -9.78 -15.93
CA LEU A 73 -9.48 -11.00 -15.44
C LEU A 73 -10.50 -12.11 -15.20
N HIS A 74 -11.71 -11.81 -14.71
CA HIS A 74 -12.77 -12.78 -14.48
C HIS A 74 -13.05 -13.66 -15.70
N ASN A 75 -13.04 -13.05 -16.88
CA ASN A 75 -13.31 -13.72 -18.15
C ASN A 75 -12.14 -14.63 -18.60
N MET A 76 -10.94 -14.41 -18.05
CA MET A 76 -9.76 -15.24 -18.28
C MET A 76 -9.65 -16.38 -17.25
N LEU A 77 -10.33 -16.27 -16.11
CA LEU A 77 -10.21 -17.22 -15.00
C LEU A 77 -11.24 -18.35 -15.08
N SER A 78 -10.81 -19.55 -14.68
CA SER A 78 -11.71 -20.68 -14.44
C SER A 78 -12.80 -20.35 -13.41
N ALA A 79 -14.01 -20.90 -13.61
CA ALA A 79 -15.19 -20.58 -12.80
C ALA A 79 -15.07 -20.91 -11.30
N HIS A 80 -14.16 -21.82 -10.92
CA HIS A 80 -13.97 -22.23 -9.53
C HIS A 80 -13.05 -21.30 -8.73
N VAL A 81 -12.26 -20.44 -9.40
CA VAL A 81 -11.32 -19.52 -8.76
C VAL A 81 -12.05 -18.57 -7.82
N LYS A 82 -11.60 -18.50 -6.57
CA LYS A 82 -12.15 -17.60 -5.54
C LYS A 82 -11.29 -16.37 -5.38
N ILE A 83 -11.92 -15.26 -5.00
CA ILE A 83 -11.26 -13.97 -4.77
C ILE A 83 -11.37 -13.65 -3.28
N TYR A 84 -10.27 -13.62 -2.54
CA TYR A 84 -10.27 -13.41 -1.09
C TYR A 84 -9.92 -11.97 -0.75
N CYS A 85 -10.72 -11.32 0.09
CA CYS A 85 -10.48 -9.94 0.51
C CYS A 85 -11.22 -9.59 1.80
N PRO A 86 -10.82 -8.53 2.52
CA PRO A 86 -11.58 -8.04 3.66
C PRO A 86 -12.99 -7.56 3.24
N PRO A 87 -14.00 -7.68 4.12
CA PRO A 87 -15.38 -7.27 3.83
C PRO A 87 -15.51 -5.83 3.31
N ALA A 88 -14.80 -4.88 3.93
CA ALA A 88 -14.83 -3.49 3.49
C ALA A 88 -14.19 -3.30 2.11
N THR A 89 -13.13 -4.06 1.79
CA THR A 89 -12.52 -4.06 0.46
C THR A 89 -13.51 -4.53 -0.61
N GLN A 90 -14.28 -5.59 -0.36
CA GLN A 90 -15.35 -6.02 -1.26
C GLN A 90 -16.40 -4.93 -1.49
N ALA A 91 -16.89 -4.31 -0.41
CA ALA A 91 -17.94 -3.29 -0.48
C ALA A 91 -17.49 -2.05 -1.29
N ILE A 92 -16.27 -1.59 -1.07
CA ILE A 92 -15.71 -0.43 -1.79
C ILE A 92 -15.41 -0.81 -3.25
N THR A 93 -14.84 -1.99 -3.49
CA THR A 93 -14.55 -2.47 -4.87
C THR A 93 -15.83 -2.51 -5.71
N LYS A 94 -16.96 -2.97 -5.14
CA LYS A 94 -18.26 -2.92 -5.81
C LYS A 94 -18.60 -1.50 -6.29
N VAL A 95 -18.52 -0.51 -5.42
CA VAL A 95 -18.87 0.89 -5.76
C VAL A 95 -17.97 1.43 -6.86
N LEU A 96 -16.67 1.15 -6.79
CA LEU A 96 -15.69 1.66 -7.76
C LEU A 96 -15.85 1.01 -9.13
N LEU A 97 -16.06 -0.31 -9.20
CA LEU A 97 -16.29 -1.01 -10.46
C LEU A 97 -17.63 -0.63 -11.11
N GLU A 98 -18.70 -0.49 -10.32
CA GLU A 98 -20.00 -0.03 -10.84
C GLU A 98 -19.93 1.41 -11.40
N ASP A 99 -19.14 2.29 -10.79
CA ASP A 99 -18.92 3.65 -11.30
C ASP A 99 -18.10 3.65 -12.59
N SER A 100 -17.02 2.86 -12.65
CA SER A 100 -16.20 2.71 -13.86
C SER A 100 -17.03 2.19 -15.04
N THR A 101 -17.91 1.19 -14.84
CA THR A 101 -18.85 0.77 -15.91
C THR A 101 -19.72 1.93 -16.42
N ARG A 102 -20.27 2.77 -15.53
CA ARG A 102 -21.09 3.93 -15.94
C ARG A 102 -20.27 4.97 -16.71
N ARG A 103 -19.00 5.14 -16.36
CA ARG A 103 -18.08 6.05 -17.07
C ARG A 103 -17.75 5.51 -18.46
N MET A 104 -17.53 4.20 -18.60
CA MET A 104 -17.35 3.55 -19.90
C MET A 104 -18.57 3.73 -20.80
N GLU A 105 -19.79 3.54 -20.27
CA GLU A 105 -21.05 3.73 -21.01
C GLU A 105 -21.22 5.15 -21.54
N ARG A 106 -20.63 6.16 -20.86
CA ARG A 106 -20.64 7.56 -21.26
C ARG A 106 -19.47 7.95 -22.19
N GLY A 107 -18.56 7.02 -22.47
CA GLY A 107 -17.34 7.29 -23.24
C GLY A 107 -16.30 8.14 -22.49
N GLU A 108 -16.33 8.14 -21.15
CA GLU A 108 -15.39 8.89 -20.31
C GLU A 108 -14.13 8.07 -19.93
N GLU A 109 -14.05 6.81 -20.35
CA GLU A 109 -12.89 5.92 -20.17
C GLU A 109 -12.38 5.42 -21.52
N ASN A 110 -11.06 5.57 -21.72
CA ASN A 110 -10.38 5.21 -22.97
C ASN A 110 -9.79 3.81 -22.86
N GLY A 111 -9.95 3.00 -23.91
CA GLY A 111 -9.36 1.66 -24.04
C GLY A 111 -10.41 0.58 -24.29
N GLU A 112 -10.40 -0.05 -25.47
CA GLU A 112 -11.32 -1.15 -25.78
C GLU A 112 -11.08 -2.38 -24.91
N GLU A 113 -9.84 -2.57 -24.45
CA GLU A 113 -9.42 -3.71 -23.62
C GLU A 113 -10.00 -3.69 -22.21
N LEU A 114 -10.21 -2.49 -21.64
CA LEU A 114 -10.84 -2.31 -20.33
C LEU A 114 -12.33 -2.03 -20.52
N ARG A 115 -13.05 -2.98 -21.12
CA ARG A 115 -14.51 -2.92 -21.24
C ARG A 115 -15.16 -4.08 -20.53
N TYR A 116 -16.04 -3.75 -19.60
CA TYR A 116 -16.86 -4.71 -18.86
C TYR A 116 -18.20 -4.11 -18.49
N THR A 117 -19.15 -4.99 -18.18
CA THR A 117 -20.54 -4.65 -17.88
C THR A 117 -20.85 -4.80 -16.39
N LEU A 118 -22.00 -4.31 -15.95
CA LEU A 118 -22.50 -4.58 -14.59
C LEU A 118 -22.70 -6.08 -14.32
N ALA A 119 -22.94 -6.89 -15.36
CA ALA A 119 -23.03 -8.34 -15.21
C ALA A 119 -21.67 -8.96 -14.87
N ASP A 120 -20.58 -8.47 -15.48
CA ASP A 120 -19.21 -8.90 -15.16
C ASP A 120 -18.84 -8.51 -13.72
N VAL A 121 -19.21 -7.28 -13.30
CA VAL A 121 -19.02 -6.83 -11.91
C VAL A 121 -19.77 -7.74 -10.94
N ALA A 122 -21.04 -8.05 -11.21
CA ALA A 122 -21.81 -8.99 -10.38
C ALA A 122 -21.17 -10.38 -10.32
N ALA A 123 -20.62 -10.86 -11.45
CA ALA A 123 -19.94 -12.15 -11.52
C ALA A 123 -18.63 -12.18 -10.71
N VAL A 124 -17.85 -11.09 -10.72
CA VAL A 124 -16.69 -10.91 -9.83
C VAL A 124 -17.12 -10.96 -8.36
N LEU A 125 -18.13 -10.17 -7.98
CA LEU A 125 -18.60 -10.09 -6.59
C LEU A 125 -19.10 -11.45 -6.07
N ASN A 126 -19.73 -12.26 -6.93
CA ASN A 126 -20.17 -13.62 -6.58
C ASN A 126 -19.00 -14.59 -6.30
N ARG A 127 -17.80 -14.32 -6.86
CA ARG A 127 -16.58 -15.11 -6.59
C ARG A 127 -15.81 -14.59 -5.37
N MET A 128 -16.13 -13.39 -4.88
CA MET A 128 -15.48 -12.81 -3.71
C MET A 128 -15.87 -13.53 -2.42
N LYS A 129 -14.87 -13.77 -1.57
CA LYS A 129 -14.95 -14.43 -0.28
C LYS A 129 -14.39 -13.48 0.78
N PRO A 130 -15.27 -12.89 1.62
CA PRO A 130 -14.84 -12.06 2.74
C PRO A 130 -13.99 -12.86 3.72
N VAL A 131 -12.95 -12.23 4.27
CA VAL A 131 -12.03 -12.85 5.23
C VAL A 131 -11.84 -11.97 6.47
N GLY A 132 -11.61 -12.61 7.62
CA GLY A 132 -11.35 -11.94 8.88
C GLY A 132 -9.92 -11.41 8.99
N TRP A 133 -9.69 -10.56 9.99
CA TRP A 133 -8.37 -10.04 10.34
C TRP A 133 -7.58 -11.04 11.19
N LEU A 134 -6.30 -11.21 10.88
CA LEU A 134 -5.35 -12.00 11.68
C LEU A 134 -5.71 -13.49 11.84
N GLU A 135 -6.68 -13.98 11.08
CA GLU A 135 -7.07 -15.39 11.02
C GLU A 135 -6.44 -16.05 9.79
N PRO A 136 -5.63 -17.12 9.95
CA PRO A 136 -5.12 -17.88 8.82
C PRO A 136 -6.24 -18.69 8.19
N ILE A 137 -6.48 -18.48 6.90
CA ILE A 137 -7.42 -19.29 6.10
C ILE A 137 -6.65 -20.12 5.09
N GLU A 138 -7.09 -21.35 4.85
CA GLU A 138 -6.55 -22.18 3.77
C GLU A 138 -7.16 -21.73 2.44
N VAL A 139 -6.36 -21.06 1.61
CA VAL A 139 -6.81 -20.56 0.30
C VAL A 139 -6.65 -21.62 -0.79
N CYS A 140 -5.68 -22.52 -0.62
CA CYS A 140 -5.45 -23.70 -1.45
C CYS A 140 -4.85 -24.81 -0.57
N PRO A 141 -4.94 -26.09 -0.96
CA PRO A 141 -4.40 -27.20 -0.16
C PRO A 141 -2.94 -26.99 0.25
N GLY A 142 -2.69 -26.92 1.55
CA GLY A 142 -1.35 -26.74 2.11
C GLY A 142 -0.78 -25.31 2.02
N VAL A 143 -1.58 -24.33 1.62
CA VAL A 143 -1.19 -22.90 1.59
C VAL A 143 -2.25 -22.06 2.30
N THR A 144 -1.80 -21.31 3.30
CA THR A 144 -2.65 -20.40 4.08
C THR A 144 -2.32 -18.95 3.78
N ALA A 145 -3.31 -18.07 3.95
CA ALA A 145 -3.14 -16.63 3.88
C ALA A 145 -3.77 -15.96 5.09
N THR A 146 -3.14 -14.89 5.58
CA THR A 146 -3.62 -14.08 6.71
C THR A 146 -3.58 -12.61 6.34
N TRP A 147 -4.72 -11.92 6.51
CA TRP A 147 -4.84 -10.49 6.24
C TRP A 147 -4.49 -9.69 7.50
N ILE A 148 -3.58 -8.74 7.33
CA ILE A 148 -3.02 -7.88 8.38
C ILE A 148 -3.28 -6.43 7.96
N ARG A 149 -3.77 -5.58 8.85
CA ARG A 149 -4.11 -4.19 8.50
C ARG A 149 -2.90 -3.42 7.98
N ALA A 150 -3.05 -2.79 6.82
CA ALA A 150 -2.01 -1.99 6.16
C ALA A 150 -2.05 -0.49 6.51
N GLY A 151 -3.16 -0.01 7.09
CA GLY A 151 -3.32 1.38 7.53
C GLY A 151 -3.46 2.42 6.41
N HIS A 152 -3.65 1.98 5.17
CA HIS A 152 -3.72 2.81 3.96
C HIS A 152 -5.14 3.37 3.69
N ILE A 153 -6.13 2.50 3.49
CA ILE A 153 -7.56 2.83 3.42
C ILE A 153 -8.38 1.81 4.23
N LEU A 154 -9.67 2.07 4.45
CA LEU A 154 -10.57 1.10 5.07
C LEU A 154 -10.54 -0.23 4.29
N GLY A 155 -10.32 -1.34 5.01
CA GLY A 155 -10.16 -2.67 4.43
C GLY A 155 -8.77 -2.98 3.85
N ALA A 156 -7.83 -2.02 3.83
CA ALA A 156 -6.51 -2.27 3.26
C ALA A 156 -5.68 -3.25 4.11
N ALA A 157 -5.06 -4.20 3.42
CA ALA A 157 -4.37 -5.31 4.06
C ALA A 157 -3.03 -5.64 3.40
N MET A 158 -2.04 -5.91 4.24
CA MET A 158 -0.93 -6.79 3.89
C MET A 158 -1.41 -8.24 3.97
N ILE A 159 -0.87 -9.10 3.11
CA ILE A 159 -1.24 -10.51 3.02
C ILE A 159 -0.01 -11.36 3.32
N HIS A 160 -0.04 -12.04 4.46
CA HIS A 160 0.98 -13.02 4.84
C HIS A 160 0.57 -14.39 4.32
N ILE A 161 1.28 -14.88 3.31
CA ILE A 161 1.06 -16.17 2.66
C ILE A 161 2.07 -17.18 3.20
N GLN A 162 1.59 -18.32 3.67
CA GLN A 162 2.41 -19.35 4.29
C GLN A 162 2.16 -20.70 3.64
N GLY A 163 3.22 -21.24 3.00
CA GLY A 163 3.32 -22.63 2.61
C GLY A 163 4.09 -23.46 3.65
N LYS A 164 4.48 -24.68 3.28
CA LYS A 164 5.20 -25.60 4.17
C LYS A 164 6.62 -25.14 4.50
N HIS A 165 7.30 -24.49 3.55
CA HIS A 165 8.73 -24.16 3.67
C HIS A 165 9.06 -22.69 3.48
N GLU A 166 8.13 -21.90 2.94
CA GLU A 166 8.36 -20.51 2.57
C GLU A 166 7.16 -19.67 2.99
N ARG A 167 7.45 -18.45 3.46
CA ARG A 167 6.47 -17.42 3.81
C ARG A 167 6.73 -16.17 3.01
N ILE A 168 5.67 -15.54 2.52
CA ILE A 168 5.71 -14.27 1.80
C ILE A 168 4.83 -13.26 2.50
N LEU A 169 5.28 -12.01 2.55
CA LEU A 169 4.43 -10.88 2.89
C LEU A 169 4.26 -10.00 1.64
N MET A 170 3.02 -9.87 1.18
CA MET A 170 2.62 -8.89 0.18
C MET A 170 2.10 -7.67 0.92
N THR A 171 2.71 -6.49 0.78
CA THR A 171 2.26 -5.34 1.58
C THR A 171 0.99 -4.69 1.05
N GLY A 172 0.78 -4.73 -0.27
CA GLY A 172 -0.07 -3.73 -0.91
C GLY A 172 0.44 -2.32 -0.61
N ASP A 173 -0.46 -1.36 -0.57
CA ASP A 173 -0.15 -0.01 -0.10
C ASP A 173 -0.27 0.08 1.43
N VAL A 174 0.70 0.72 2.08
CA VAL A 174 0.83 0.78 3.53
C VAL A 174 0.97 2.20 4.04
N SER A 175 0.42 2.47 5.22
CA SER A 175 0.71 3.66 6.01
C SER A 175 0.91 3.30 7.47
N VAL A 176 2.08 3.68 7.99
CA VAL A 176 2.43 3.52 9.41
C VAL A 176 1.94 4.70 10.26
N SER A 177 1.60 5.82 9.59
CA SER A 177 1.03 6.99 10.24
C SER A 177 -0.44 6.80 10.54
N ARG A 178 -0.87 7.22 11.74
CA ARG A 178 -2.28 7.16 12.17
C ARG A 178 -3.11 8.18 11.39
N GLN A 179 -4.20 7.73 10.77
CA GLN A 179 -5.18 8.57 10.07
C GLN A 179 -6.37 8.89 11.00
N LEU A 180 -7.19 9.88 10.64
CA LEU A 180 -8.39 10.24 11.43
C LEU A 180 -9.45 9.13 11.36
N THR A 181 -9.56 8.48 10.20
CA THR A 181 -10.51 7.41 9.91
C THR A 181 -10.06 6.05 10.43
N ILE A 182 -8.88 5.59 10.02
CA ILE A 182 -8.40 4.21 10.21
C ILE A 182 -7.16 4.11 11.09
N PRO A 183 -6.93 2.97 11.76
CA PRO A 183 -5.66 2.66 12.43
C PRO A 183 -4.48 2.69 11.46
N SER A 184 -3.29 2.97 12.01
CA SER A 184 -2.04 2.71 11.32
C SER A 184 -1.86 1.22 11.04
N LEU A 185 -0.90 0.89 10.18
CA LEU A 185 -0.39 -0.46 10.06
C LEU A 185 -0.08 -1.07 11.43
N ASP A 186 -0.50 -2.31 11.64
CA ASP A 186 -0.22 -3.09 12.84
C ASP A 186 0.31 -4.46 12.44
N LEU A 187 1.64 -4.57 12.37
CA LEU A 187 2.32 -5.82 12.00
C LEU A 187 2.58 -6.67 13.26
N PRO A 188 1.95 -7.86 13.36
CA PRO A 188 2.14 -8.76 14.49
C PRO A 188 3.57 -9.31 14.55
N SER A 189 4.07 -9.53 15.77
CA SER A 189 5.44 -10.03 16.01
C SER A 189 5.70 -11.45 15.45
N TRP A 190 4.65 -12.25 15.24
CA TRP A 190 4.75 -13.56 14.61
C TRP A 190 4.92 -13.51 13.10
N CYS A 191 4.64 -12.37 12.45
CA CYS A 191 4.78 -12.21 11.01
C CYS A 191 6.25 -12.11 10.63
N LYS A 192 6.83 -13.23 10.21
CA LYS A 192 8.26 -13.37 9.86
C LYS A 192 8.40 -14.00 8.48
N PRO A 193 8.18 -13.24 7.39
CA PRO A 193 8.26 -13.76 6.04
C PRO A 193 9.70 -13.99 5.58
N ASP A 194 9.92 -14.98 4.71
CA ASP A 194 11.20 -15.19 4.03
C ASP A 194 11.37 -14.22 2.85
N VAL A 195 10.25 -13.84 2.23
CA VAL A 195 10.18 -12.90 1.10
C VAL A 195 9.18 -11.81 1.40
N MET A 196 9.53 -10.57 1.09
CA MET A 196 8.62 -9.44 1.16
C MET A 196 8.50 -8.79 -0.21
N VAL A 197 7.28 -8.51 -0.65
CA VAL A 197 6.99 -7.67 -1.82
C VAL A 197 6.35 -6.39 -1.29
N MET A 198 7.06 -5.28 -1.46
CA MET A 198 6.73 -4.01 -0.81
C MET A 198 6.53 -2.90 -1.84
N GLU A 199 5.51 -2.06 -1.63
CA GLU A 199 5.35 -0.81 -2.38
C GLU A 199 6.57 0.11 -2.26
N SER A 200 6.67 1.10 -3.14
CA SER A 200 7.79 2.04 -3.17
C SER A 200 7.34 3.44 -3.61
N THR A 201 6.06 3.78 -3.43
CA THR A 201 5.44 5.01 -3.97
C THR A 201 6.19 6.29 -3.56
N TYR A 202 6.68 6.33 -2.32
CA TYR A 202 7.44 7.46 -1.76
C TYR A 202 8.89 7.05 -1.40
N GLY A 203 9.45 6.06 -2.09
CA GLY A 203 10.79 5.51 -1.80
C GLY A 203 11.98 6.49 -1.95
N ASP A 204 11.77 7.62 -2.64
CA ASP A 204 12.77 8.69 -2.88
C ASP A 204 12.59 9.93 -1.99
N ARG A 205 11.55 9.96 -1.14
CA ARG A 205 11.14 11.19 -0.44
C ARG A 205 10.70 10.91 0.98
N GLN A 206 10.85 11.91 1.82
CA GLN A 206 10.35 11.93 3.19
C GLN A 206 9.23 12.95 3.30
N HIS A 207 8.30 12.73 4.23
CA HIS A 207 7.30 13.74 4.53
C HIS A 207 7.96 14.86 5.35
N GLU A 208 8.35 15.94 4.68
CA GLU A 208 8.99 17.11 5.31
C GLU A 208 8.09 17.80 6.34
N VAL A 209 6.78 17.77 6.11
CA VAL A 209 5.77 18.41 6.94
C VAL A 209 4.84 17.34 7.49
N SER A 210 4.56 17.40 8.78
CA SER A 210 3.66 16.43 9.41
C SER A 210 2.23 16.60 8.89
N ARG A 211 1.48 15.49 8.82
CA ARG A 211 0.04 15.51 8.47
C ARG A 211 -0.76 16.53 9.28
N LYS A 212 -0.42 16.70 10.56
CA LYS A 212 -1.06 17.67 11.46
C LYS A 212 -0.79 19.12 11.03
N GLN A 213 0.41 19.43 10.58
CA GLN A 213 0.74 20.76 10.07
C GLN A 213 0.06 21.01 8.72
N GLU A 214 0.04 20.03 7.82
CA GLU A 214 -0.70 20.14 6.55
C GLU A 214 -2.20 20.33 6.76
N ALA A 215 -2.82 19.63 7.72
CA ALA A 215 -4.22 19.81 8.08
C ALA A 215 -4.51 21.22 8.63
N LYS A 216 -3.59 21.77 9.45
CA LYS A 216 -3.69 23.14 9.96
C LYS A 216 -3.56 24.18 8.86
N ARG A 217 -2.63 23.96 7.92
CA ARG A 217 -2.46 24.84 6.76
C ARG A 217 -3.72 24.83 5.89
N LEU A 218 -4.28 23.65 5.61
CA LEU A 218 -5.57 23.54 4.91
C LEU A 218 -6.68 24.30 5.61
N ALA A 219 -6.81 24.17 6.94
CA ALA A 219 -7.81 24.91 7.70
C ALA A 219 -7.59 26.43 7.64
N ALA A 220 -6.34 26.90 7.72
CA ALA A 220 -6.01 28.32 7.63
C ALA A 220 -6.36 28.92 6.26
N ASP A 221 -5.96 28.23 5.19
CA ASP A 221 -6.21 28.67 3.80
C ASP A 221 -7.72 28.65 3.50
N VAL A 222 -8.46 27.65 4.04
CA VAL A 222 -9.92 27.63 4.00
C VAL A 222 -10.52 28.82 4.75
N ALA A 223 -10.04 29.14 5.96
CA ALA A 223 -10.54 30.27 6.74
C ALA A 223 -10.42 31.59 5.95
N GLU A 224 -9.27 31.79 5.30
CA GLU A 224 -8.98 32.99 4.52
C GLU A 224 -9.91 33.13 3.31
N VAL A 225 -10.05 32.08 2.49
CA VAL A 225 -10.92 32.10 1.30
C VAL A 225 -12.38 32.33 1.68
N ILE A 226 -12.85 31.66 2.74
CA ILE A 226 -14.21 31.81 3.23
C ILE A 226 -14.45 33.22 3.78
N ALA A 227 -13.50 33.80 4.52
CA ALA A 227 -13.61 35.17 5.02
C ALA A 227 -13.65 36.21 3.87
N GLY A 228 -13.03 35.88 2.73
CA GLY A 228 -13.11 36.66 1.49
C GLY A 228 -14.46 36.59 0.76
N GLY A 229 -15.32 35.64 1.12
CA GLY A 229 -16.62 35.42 0.50
C GLY A 229 -16.59 34.48 -0.71
N ASP A 230 -15.60 33.58 -0.79
CA ASP A 230 -15.37 32.72 -1.96
C ASP A 230 -15.42 31.22 -1.63
N LYS A 231 -15.17 30.36 -2.63
CA LYS A 231 -15.38 28.91 -2.52
C LYS A 231 -14.08 28.14 -2.55
N VAL A 232 -14.08 27.02 -1.81
CA VAL A 232 -12.96 26.07 -1.81
C VAL A 232 -13.40 24.74 -2.43
N LEU A 233 -12.72 24.30 -3.48
CA LEU A 233 -12.89 22.98 -4.07
C LEU A 233 -11.76 22.05 -3.62
N MET A 234 -12.11 20.89 -3.10
CA MET A 234 -11.18 19.83 -2.68
C MET A 234 -11.42 18.59 -3.54
N PRO A 235 -10.76 18.45 -4.70
CA PRO A 235 -10.81 17.21 -5.45
C PRO A 235 -10.11 16.11 -4.64
N ALA A 236 -10.82 15.02 -4.40
CA ALA A 236 -10.33 13.92 -3.58
C ALA A 236 -10.77 12.55 -4.11
N PHE A 237 -9.96 11.52 -3.87
CA PHE A 237 -10.35 10.14 -4.19
C PHE A 237 -11.58 9.74 -3.38
N ALA A 238 -12.49 8.99 -4.00
CA ALA A 238 -13.75 8.60 -3.39
C ALA A 238 -13.56 7.88 -2.04
N VAL A 239 -12.47 7.12 -1.93
CA VAL A 239 -12.06 6.38 -0.73
C VAL A 239 -10.74 6.91 -0.18
N GLY A 240 -10.63 6.94 1.15
CA GLY A 240 -9.44 7.39 1.88
C GLY A 240 -9.40 8.90 1.99
N ARG A 241 -8.96 9.59 0.92
CA ARG A 241 -8.65 11.02 1.00
C ARG A 241 -9.87 11.88 1.36
N SER A 242 -11.01 11.63 0.72
CA SER A 242 -12.20 12.46 0.95
C SER A 242 -12.67 12.40 2.39
N GLN A 243 -12.68 11.20 2.99
CA GLN A 243 -13.09 11.00 4.38
C GLN A 243 -12.15 11.74 5.35
N GLU A 244 -10.84 11.69 5.09
CA GLU A 244 -9.86 12.42 5.91
C GLU A 244 -10.06 13.93 5.84
N VAL A 245 -10.27 14.48 4.64
CA VAL A 245 -10.50 15.92 4.44
C VAL A 245 -11.79 16.38 5.14
N ILE A 246 -12.88 15.61 5.02
CA ILE A 246 -14.14 15.91 5.71
C ILE A 246 -13.94 15.97 7.22
N LEU A 247 -13.20 15.02 7.79
CA LEU A 247 -12.92 15.02 9.23
C LEU A 247 -11.98 16.16 9.65
N ILE A 248 -11.01 16.55 8.81
CA ILE A 248 -10.17 17.73 9.08
C ILE A 248 -11.04 18.99 9.17
N LEU A 249 -11.95 19.21 8.22
CA LEU A 249 -12.86 20.36 8.23
C LEU A 249 -13.81 20.31 9.44
N LYS A 250 -14.35 19.14 9.75
CA LYS A 250 -15.21 18.92 10.92
C LYS A 250 -14.48 19.28 12.22
N ASP A 251 -13.28 18.74 12.43
CA ASP A 251 -12.46 19.03 13.60
C ASP A 251 -12.06 20.52 13.67
N ALA A 252 -11.76 21.15 12.53
CA ALA A 252 -11.41 22.57 12.47
C ALA A 252 -12.60 23.47 12.82
N MET A 253 -13.82 23.15 12.39
CA MET A 253 -15.06 23.82 12.81
C MET A 253 -15.32 23.62 14.31
N GLU A 254 -15.23 22.37 14.81
CA GLU A 254 -15.42 22.05 16.23
C GLU A 254 -14.44 22.83 17.13
N ARG A 255 -13.22 23.08 16.64
CA ARG A 255 -12.17 23.86 17.34
C ARG A 255 -12.24 25.36 17.10
N LYS A 256 -13.18 25.84 16.27
CA LYS A 256 -13.30 27.24 15.85
C LYS A 256 -12.04 27.77 15.15
N GLU A 257 -11.28 26.89 14.50
CA GLU A 257 -10.16 27.25 13.62
C GLU A 257 -10.69 27.78 12.27
N ILE A 258 -11.84 27.28 11.83
CA ILE A 258 -12.64 27.84 10.73
C ILE A 258 -14.06 28.16 11.24
N PRO A 259 -14.76 29.16 10.66
CA PRO A 259 -16.17 29.38 10.96
C PRO A 259 -17.03 28.18 10.54
N GLU A 260 -18.20 28.04 11.16
CA GLU A 260 -19.21 27.08 10.67
C GLU A 260 -19.66 27.51 9.28
N ILE A 261 -19.39 26.66 8.29
CA ILE A 261 -19.69 26.92 6.89
C ILE A 261 -20.25 25.69 6.19
N PRO A 262 -21.07 25.88 5.14
CA PRO A 262 -21.53 24.77 4.33
C PRO A 262 -20.35 24.02 3.69
N VAL A 263 -20.28 22.71 3.94
CA VAL A 263 -19.39 21.77 3.27
C VAL A 263 -20.25 20.78 2.48
N TYR A 264 -20.10 20.77 1.17
CA TYR A 264 -20.86 19.90 0.28
C TYR A 264 -20.03 18.69 -0.14
N VAL A 265 -20.58 17.50 0.06
CA VAL A 265 -19.95 16.22 -0.28
C VAL A 265 -20.62 15.63 -1.52
N ASP A 266 -19.84 15.49 -2.59
CA ASP A 266 -20.37 15.08 -3.90
C ASP A 266 -19.58 13.93 -4.57
N GLY A 267 -20.18 13.34 -5.60
CA GLY A 267 -19.68 12.17 -6.30
C GLY A 267 -19.75 10.88 -5.49
N MET A 268 -18.83 9.96 -5.77
CA MET A 268 -18.77 8.65 -5.11
C MET A 268 -18.47 8.73 -3.62
N VAL A 269 -17.94 9.86 -3.15
CA VAL A 269 -17.62 10.10 -1.73
C VAL A 269 -18.83 9.80 -0.86
N ARG A 270 -20.04 10.14 -1.31
CA ARG A 270 -21.28 9.89 -0.55
C ARG A 270 -21.49 8.42 -0.22
N LYS A 271 -21.41 7.57 -1.25
CA LYS A 271 -21.58 6.11 -1.12
C LYS A 271 -20.47 5.48 -0.28
N VAL A 272 -19.24 5.97 -0.42
CA VAL A 272 -18.11 5.46 0.38
C VAL A 272 -18.24 5.87 1.84
N ASN A 273 -18.74 7.06 2.15
CA ASN A 273 -19.02 7.47 3.53
C ASN A 273 -20.05 6.57 4.22
N ASP A 274 -21.06 6.12 3.47
CA ASP A 274 -22.05 5.16 3.98
C ASP A 274 -21.36 3.81 4.30
N ILE A 275 -20.49 3.32 3.42
CA ILE A 275 -19.68 2.10 3.68
C ILE A 275 -18.79 2.26 4.93
N TYR A 276 -18.12 3.39 5.11
CA TYR A 276 -17.33 3.62 6.34
C TYR A 276 -18.19 3.53 7.60
N SER A 277 -19.45 3.94 7.53
CA SER A 277 -20.40 3.84 8.64
C SER A 277 -20.80 2.38 8.90
N ASP A 278 -21.00 1.59 7.85
CA ASP A 278 -21.30 0.15 7.95
C ASP A 278 -20.15 -0.67 8.57
N PHE A 279 -18.90 -0.21 8.40
CA PHE A 279 -17.69 -0.84 8.94
C PHE A 279 -17.06 -0.04 10.09
N ALA A 280 -17.88 0.65 10.89
CA ALA A 280 -17.41 1.51 11.99
C ALA A 280 -16.52 0.77 13.02
N ASP A 281 -16.67 -0.55 13.16
CA ASP A 281 -15.84 -1.39 14.04
C ASP A 281 -14.36 -1.45 13.64
N GLU A 282 -14.04 -1.16 12.38
CA GLU A 282 -12.67 -1.13 11.85
C GLU A 282 -12.02 0.27 11.95
N LEU A 283 -12.80 1.28 12.31
CA LEU A 283 -12.36 2.67 12.39
C LEU A 283 -11.65 2.99 13.70
N GLN A 284 -11.07 4.19 13.75
CA GLN A 284 -10.51 4.76 14.96
C GLN A 284 -11.55 4.84 16.10
N ARG A 285 -11.09 4.62 17.33
CA ARG A 285 -11.95 4.63 18.54
C ARG A 285 -12.91 5.84 18.63
N PRO A 286 -12.52 7.08 18.31
CA PRO A 286 -13.45 8.21 18.33
C PRO A 286 -14.62 8.06 17.35
N LEU A 287 -14.36 7.59 16.12
CA LEU A 287 -15.42 7.37 15.11
C LEU A 287 -16.29 6.17 15.47
N LYS A 288 -15.68 5.08 15.93
CA LYS A 288 -16.42 3.92 16.43
C LYS A 288 -17.41 4.33 17.53
N ARG A 289 -16.99 5.15 18.49
CA ARG A 289 -17.88 5.66 19.56
C ARG A 289 -19.03 6.52 19.01
N LYS A 290 -18.74 7.41 18.05
CA LYS A 290 -19.78 8.21 17.38
C LYS A 290 -20.81 7.29 16.69
N ALA A 291 -20.36 6.25 15.97
CA ALA A 291 -21.25 5.26 15.37
C ALA A 291 -22.08 4.49 16.41
N GLU A 292 -21.48 4.05 17.52
CA GLU A 292 -22.18 3.38 18.63
C GLU A 292 -23.27 4.26 19.27
N GLN A 293 -23.11 5.58 19.19
CA GLN A 293 -24.08 6.59 19.65
C GLN A 293 -25.15 6.93 18.60
N GLY A 294 -25.08 6.34 17.40
CA GLY A 294 -25.97 6.65 16.28
C GLY A 294 -25.66 7.99 15.61
N GLU A 295 -24.49 8.59 15.88
CA GLU A 295 -24.08 9.83 15.25
C GLU A 295 -23.54 9.59 13.83
N SER A 296 -23.82 10.53 12.93
CA SER A 296 -23.21 10.54 11.61
C SER A 296 -21.71 10.81 11.69
N LEU A 297 -20.92 9.93 11.08
CA LEU A 297 -19.46 10.05 11.06
C LEU A 297 -19.00 11.29 10.30
N PHE A 298 -19.55 11.50 9.10
CA PHE A 298 -19.07 12.49 8.13
C PHE A 298 -20.01 13.68 7.93
N TYR A 299 -21.29 13.55 8.26
CA TYR A 299 -22.29 14.59 8.00
C TYR A 299 -22.72 15.30 9.28
N THR A 300 -23.07 16.57 9.15
CA THR A 300 -23.62 17.44 10.21
C THR A 300 -24.61 18.41 9.56
N ASP A 301 -25.21 19.33 10.33
CA ASP A 301 -26.04 20.39 9.75
C ASP A 301 -25.29 21.29 8.75
N MET A 302 -23.96 21.35 8.89
CA MET A 302 -23.07 22.11 7.99
C MET A 302 -22.42 21.23 6.92
N ILE A 303 -22.27 19.92 7.14
CA ILE A 303 -21.67 19.01 6.15
C ILE A 303 -22.76 18.15 5.49
N LYS A 304 -23.06 18.43 4.22
CA LYS A 304 -24.25 17.91 3.53
C LYS A 304 -23.91 17.05 2.32
N LYS A 305 -24.76 16.05 2.06
CA LYS A 305 -24.77 15.28 0.81
C LYS A 305 -25.39 16.11 -0.30
N VAL A 306 -24.77 16.15 -1.49
CA VAL A 306 -25.38 16.71 -2.70
C VAL A 306 -26.15 15.62 -3.43
N GLU A 307 -27.46 15.75 -3.61
CA GLU A 307 -28.30 14.67 -4.13
C GLU A 307 -28.67 14.83 -5.61
N SER A 308 -28.60 16.04 -6.17
CA SER A 308 -29.07 16.30 -7.54
C SER A 308 -28.18 17.27 -8.34
N PRO A 309 -28.25 17.25 -9.69
CA PRO A 309 -27.60 18.27 -10.52
C PRO A 309 -28.06 19.70 -10.22
N ASP A 310 -29.35 19.94 -9.98
CA ASP A 310 -29.90 21.28 -9.68
C ASP A 310 -29.32 21.86 -8.39
N GLU A 311 -29.06 20.99 -7.41
CA GLU A 311 -28.37 21.38 -6.18
C GLU A 311 -26.94 21.83 -6.45
N ARG A 312 -26.23 21.22 -7.41
CA ARG A 312 -24.87 21.64 -7.80
C ARG A 312 -24.85 23.05 -8.36
N GLU A 313 -25.79 23.37 -9.25
CA GLU A 313 -25.94 24.72 -9.82
C GLU A 313 -26.28 25.73 -8.71
N SER A 314 -27.14 25.34 -7.76
CA SER A 314 -27.47 26.17 -6.59
C SER A 314 -26.25 26.41 -5.68
N ILE A 315 -25.42 25.39 -5.45
CA ILE A 315 -24.17 25.50 -4.68
C ILE A 315 -23.19 26.45 -5.36
N LEU A 316 -23.06 26.35 -6.69
CA LEU A 316 -22.19 27.20 -7.49
C LEU A 316 -22.64 28.66 -7.46
N ALA A 317 -23.94 28.92 -7.52
CA ALA A 317 -24.51 30.28 -7.49
C ALA A 317 -24.66 30.88 -6.07
N GLY A 318 -24.59 30.04 -5.03
CA GLY A 318 -24.88 30.43 -3.65
C GLY A 318 -23.69 31.01 -2.87
N GLU A 319 -23.86 31.04 -1.55
CA GLU A 319 -22.93 31.58 -0.55
C GLU A 319 -21.56 30.86 -0.49
N PRO A 320 -20.55 31.43 0.20
CA PRO A 320 -19.23 30.82 0.39
C PRO A 320 -19.33 29.41 0.99
N CYS A 321 -18.60 28.46 0.42
CA CYS A 321 -18.69 27.06 0.84
C CYS A 321 -17.43 26.26 0.50
N CYS A 322 -17.27 25.11 1.16
CA CYS A 322 -16.32 24.08 0.75
C CYS A 322 -17.03 22.97 -0.03
N ILE A 323 -16.36 22.39 -1.03
CA ILE A 323 -16.87 21.30 -1.85
C ILE A 323 -15.84 20.17 -1.86
N VAL A 324 -16.18 19.01 -1.30
CA VAL A 324 -15.35 17.79 -1.35
C VAL A 324 -15.97 16.85 -2.38
N ALA A 325 -15.28 16.64 -3.50
CA ALA A 325 -15.83 15.88 -4.63
C ALA A 325 -14.82 14.94 -5.28
N SER A 326 -15.31 13.80 -5.77
CA SER A 326 -14.54 12.87 -6.61
C SER A 326 -14.61 13.22 -8.09
N SER A 327 -13.61 12.94 -8.92
CA SER A 327 -12.34 12.22 -8.65
C SER A 327 -11.19 13.09 -8.11
N GLY A 328 -10.20 12.46 -7.47
CA GLY A 328 -9.05 13.15 -6.86
C GLY A 328 -8.01 13.72 -7.83
N MET A 329 -8.00 13.25 -9.08
CA MET A 329 -7.07 13.72 -10.12
C MET A 329 -7.73 14.55 -11.22
N LEU A 330 -9.01 14.90 -11.05
CA LEU A 330 -9.81 15.64 -12.03
C LEU A 330 -9.90 14.96 -13.42
N ASN A 331 -9.70 13.64 -13.53
CA ASN A 331 -9.81 12.84 -14.77
C ASN A 331 -11.24 12.76 -15.36
N GLY A 332 -12.15 13.63 -14.93
CA GLY A 332 -13.57 13.61 -15.21
C GLY A 332 -14.42 13.52 -13.94
N GLY A 333 -15.72 13.38 -14.15
CA GLY A 333 -16.72 13.33 -13.08
C GLY A 333 -16.95 14.67 -12.39
N ILE A 334 -17.43 14.59 -11.15
CA ILE A 334 -18.05 15.72 -10.45
C ILE A 334 -17.05 16.80 -10.04
N SER A 335 -15.86 16.42 -9.55
CA SER A 335 -14.82 17.39 -9.19
C SER A 335 -14.31 18.18 -10.39
N ASN A 336 -14.17 17.53 -11.55
CA ASN A 336 -13.82 18.20 -12.80
C ASN A 336 -14.90 19.19 -13.23
N TYR A 337 -16.17 18.80 -13.11
CA TYR A 337 -17.29 19.71 -13.35
C TYR A 337 -17.23 20.95 -12.44
N TYR A 338 -17.03 20.80 -11.13
CA TYR A 338 -16.87 21.96 -10.24
C TYR A 338 -15.63 22.79 -10.60
N ALA A 339 -14.49 22.15 -10.88
CA ALA A 339 -13.26 22.84 -11.27
C ALA A 339 -13.51 23.72 -12.50
N SER A 340 -14.16 23.19 -13.54
CA SER A 340 -14.48 23.93 -14.78
C SER A 340 -15.30 25.21 -14.56
N LYS A 341 -16.01 25.31 -13.43
CA LYS A 341 -16.85 26.46 -13.06
C LYS A 341 -16.16 27.42 -12.07
N LEU A 342 -15.19 26.93 -11.32
CA LEU A 342 -14.58 27.66 -10.20
C LEU A 342 -13.18 28.23 -10.53
N VAL A 343 -12.45 27.63 -11.47
CA VAL A 343 -11.03 27.98 -11.71
C VAL A 343 -10.81 29.39 -12.26
N SER A 344 -11.82 30.02 -12.86
CA SER A 344 -11.72 31.35 -13.45
C SER A 344 -11.85 32.51 -12.44
N ASN A 345 -12.34 32.24 -11.23
CA ASN A 345 -12.40 33.25 -10.15
C ASN A 345 -11.11 33.18 -9.31
N GLN A 346 -10.33 34.25 -9.34
CA GLN A 346 -9.04 34.37 -8.66
C GLN A 346 -9.08 34.23 -7.13
N LYS A 347 -10.25 34.43 -6.53
CA LYS A 347 -10.43 34.35 -5.08
C LYS A 347 -10.82 32.96 -4.59
N ASN A 348 -11.22 32.07 -5.50
CA ASN A 348 -11.47 30.67 -5.16
C ASN A 348 -10.14 29.95 -4.88
N LEU A 349 -10.26 28.84 -4.17
CA LEU A 349 -9.15 27.91 -3.93
C LEU A 349 -9.50 26.52 -4.45
N VAL A 350 -8.59 25.93 -5.22
CA VAL A 350 -8.58 24.48 -5.50
C VAL A 350 -7.49 23.84 -4.63
N ALA A 351 -7.91 23.13 -3.59
CA ALA A 351 -7.05 22.47 -2.62
C ALA A 351 -6.78 21.02 -3.04
N ILE A 352 -5.63 20.79 -3.69
CA ILE A 352 -5.18 19.47 -4.13
C ILE A 352 -4.67 18.67 -2.94
N THR A 353 -5.37 17.61 -2.55
CA THR A 353 -5.03 16.83 -1.34
C THR A 353 -4.49 15.42 -1.64
N GLY A 354 -4.50 15.02 -2.91
CA GLY A 354 -4.04 13.71 -3.38
C GLY A 354 -2.87 13.79 -4.36
N TYR A 355 -2.27 12.64 -4.66
CA TYR A 355 -1.26 12.53 -5.72
C TYR A 355 -1.86 12.87 -7.09
N GLN A 356 -1.11 13.59 -7.92
CA GLN A 356 -1.46 13.94 -9.29
C GLN A 356 -0.47 13.26 -10.22
N ALA A 357 -0.93 12.22 -10.93
CA ALA A 357 -0.11 11.53 -11.93
C ALA A 357 0.17 12.45 -13.13
N GLU A 358 1.28 12.22 -13.82
CA GLU A 358 1.59 12.93 -15.05
C GLU A 358 0.51 12.68 -16.12
N GLY A 359 0.16 13.71 -16.89
CA GLY A 359 -0.89 13.63 -17.91
C GLY A 359 -2.33 13.74 -17.40
N THR A 360 -2.57 13.91 -16.09
CA THR A 360 -3.92 14.14 -15.56
C THR A 360 -4.32 15.62 -15.61
N PRO A 361 -5.63 15.95 -15.70
CA PRO A 361 -6.09 17.33 -15.62
C PRO A 361 -5.72 18.02 -14.29
N GLY A 362 -5.66 17.27 -13.18
CA GLY A 362 -5.22 17.82 -11.90
C GLY A 362 -3.74 18.20 -11.89
N ARG A 363 -2.87 17.42 -12.54
CA ARG A 363 -1.46 17.83 -12.71
C ARG A 363 -1.34 19.03 -13.64
N ALA A 364 -2.08 19.03 -14.75
CA ALA A 364 -2.13 20.18 -15.65
C ALA A 364 -2.60 21.46 -14.93
N LEU A 365 -3.60 21.35 -14.05
CA LEU A 365 -4.07 22.48 -13.24
C LEU A 365 -2.98 23.02 -12.31
N GLU A 366 -2.23 22.15 -11.61
CA GLU A 366 -1.09 22.56 -10.78
C GLU A 366 -0.03 23.33 -11.60
N ASP A 367 0.25 22.88 -12.82
CA ASP A 367 1.28 23.47 -13.67
C ASP A 367 0.82 24.77 -14.36
N LEU A 368 -0.46 24.85 -14.76
CA LEU A 368 -1.07 26.03 -15.38
C LEU A 368 -1.31 27.17 -14.38
N SER A 369 -1.62 26.85 -13.12
CA SER A 369 -1.81 27.87 -12.06
C SER A 369 -0.58 28.76 -11.80
N LYS A 370 0.59 28.36 -12.31
CA LYS A 370 1.85 29.09 -12.20
C LYS A 370 2.13 30.00 -13.41
N GLN A 371 1.23 30.03 -14.39
CA GLN A 371 1.38 30.76 -15.64
C GLN A 371 0.31 31.85 -15.76
N GLU A 372 0.69 33.06 -16.17
CA GLU A 372 -0.22 34.23 -16.18
C GLU A 372 -1.21 34.24 -17.38
N ASP A 373 -0.94 33.47 -18.44
CA ASP A 373 -1.65 33.54 -19.73
C ASP A 373 -2.83 32.54 -19.89
N PHE A 374 -3.27 31.88 -18.82
CA PHE A 374 -4.34 30.88 -18.88
C PHE A 374 -5.62 31.30 -18.12
N ASP A 375 -6.75 30.70 -18.48
CA ASP A 375 -8.06 30.93 -17.82
C ASP A 375 -8.13 30.40 -16.37
N VAL A 376 -7.07 29.75 -15.88
CA VAL A 376 -6.93 29.32 -14.48
C VAL A 376 -6.42 30.49 -13.67
N LYS A 377 -7.30 31.16 -12.93
CA LYS A 377 -6.98 32.33 -12.11
C LYS A 377 -7.04 32.06 -10.61
N CYS A 378 -7.79 31.03 -10.19
CA CYS A 378 -7.94 30.67 -8.80
C CYS A 378 -6.61 30.27 -8.16
N GLN A 379 -6.54 30.35 -6.83
CA GLN A 379 -5.43 29.78 -6.08
C GLN A 379 -5.46 28.25 -6.21
N VAL A 380 -4.32 27.62 -6.44
CA VAL A 380 -4.18 26.16 -6.49
C VAL A 380 -3.08 25.76 -5.54
N GLU A 381 -3.47 25.15 -4.42
CA GLU A 381 -2.54 24.77 -3.35
C GLU A 381 -2.55 23.27 -3.12
N ARG A 382 -1.37 22.71 -2.88
CA ARG A 382 -1.20 21.27 -2.67
C ARG A 382 -0.96 20.95 -1.21
N TYR A 383 -1.79 20.10 -0.62
CA TYR A 383 -1.71 19.64 0.77
C TYR A 383 -1.27 18.18 0.84
N ARG A 384 -0.12 17.93 1.47
CA ARG A 384 0.53 16.61 1.50
C ARG A 384 -0.05 15.72 2.60
N LEU A 385 -1.33 15.38 2.47
CA LEU A 385 -2.02 14.52 3.44
C LEU A 385 -1.78 13.02 3.19
N SER A 386 -0.72 12.59 2.48
CA SER A 386 -0.54 11.24 1.91
C SER A 386 -0.95 10.08 2.85
N ALA A 387 -1.55 9.04 2.28
CA ALA A 387 -1.93 7.81 2.97
C ALA A 387 -0.93 6.66 2.67
N HIS A 388 0.26 6.98 2.18
CA HIS A 388 1.36 6.04 1.97
C HIS A 388 2.52 6.38 2.89
N ALA A 389 3.24 5.32 3.31
CA ALA A 389 4.48 5.42 4.05
C ALA A 389 5.57 6.10 3.21
N ASP A 390 6.35 6.98 3.83
CA ASP A 390 7.51 7.60 3.18
C ASP A 390 8.74 6.68 3.15
N SER A 391 9.83 7.14 2.51
CA SER A 391 11.06 6.35 2.39
C SER A 391 11.65 5.88 3.72
N LYS A 392 11.48 6.65 4.81
CA LYS A 392 11.97 6.26 6.14
C LYS A 392 11.03 5.23 6.77
N GLU A 393 9.73 5.50 6.73
CA GLU A 393 8.72 4.59 7.26
C GLU A 393 8.75 3.21 6.56
N LEU A 394 8.98 3.18 5.24
CA LEU A 394 9.19 1.95 4.48
C LEU A 394 10.48 1.23 4.86
N LEU A 395 11.58 1.97 5.09
CA LEU A 395 12.84 1.40 5.56
C LEU A 395 12.69 0.78 6.96
N ASP A 396 12.04 1.48 7.88
CA ASP A 396 11.76 1.02 9.24
C ASP A 396 10.91 -0.27 9.23
N LEU A 397 9.96 -0.39 8.29
CA LEU A 397 9.21 -1.62 8.09
C LEU A 397 10.11 -2.78 7.65
N VAL A 398 11.03 -2.56 6.70
CA VAL A 398 12.01 -3.58 6.28
C VAL A 398 12.95 -3.94 7.44
N GLU A 399 13.39 -2.96 8.24
CA GLU A 399 14.22 -3.18 9.41
C GLU A 399 13.52 -4.03 10.48
N LYS A 400 12.21 -3.82 10.66
CA LYS A 400 11.38 -4.60 11.58
C LYS A 400 11.15 -6.03 11.09
N VAL A 401 10.94 -6.21 9.78
CA VAL A 401 10.60 -7.51 9.16
C VAL A 401 11.84 -8.39 8.93
N GLN A 402 12.97 -7.79 8.53
CA GLN A 402 14.21 -8.48 8.12
C GLN A 402 13.98 -9.64 7.13
N PRO A 403 13.29 -9.42 5.99
CA PRO A 403 13.06 -10.49 5.03
C PRO A 403 14.38 -10.90 4.35
N ARG A 404 14.59 -12.18 4.07
CA ARG A 404 15.80 -12.63 3.34
C ARG A 404 15.88 -12.01 1.94
N LYS A 405 14.73 -11.86 1.28
CA LYS A 405 14.63 -11.25 -0.05
C LYS A 405 13.50 -10.22 -0.06
N LEU A 406 13.78 -9.05 -0.64
CA LEU A 406 12.84 -7.95 -0.77
C LEU A 406 12.65 -7.62 -2.25
N PHE A 407 11.40 -7.54 -2.71
CA PHE A 407 11.05 -7.01 -4.02
C PHE A 407 10.39 -5.65 -3.85
N LEU A 408 10.96 -4.63 -4.48
CA LEU A 408 10.41 -3.28 -4.50
C LEU A 408 9.58 -3.08 -5.75
N VAL A 409 8.27 -2.93 -5.56
CA VAL A 409 7.23 -2.75 -6.58
C VAL A 409 6.46 -1.46 -6.31
N HIS A 410 5.42 -1.17 -7.10
CA HIS A 410 4.49 -0.05 -6.94
C HIS A 410 5.21 1.28 -6.67
N GLY A 411 5.96 1.75 -7.66
CA GLY A 411 6.79 2.94 -7.56
C GLY A 411 7.57 3.21 -8.83
N ASP A 412 7.91 4.47 -9.08
CA ASP A 412 8.71 4.85 -10.23
C ASP A 412 10.18 4.40 -10.12
N ALA A 413 10.94 4.59 -11.20
CA ALA A 413 12.32 4.18 -11.26
C ALA A 413 13.23 4.85 -10.21
N ALA A 414 12.96 6.11 -9.86
CA ALA A 414 13.74 6.89 -8.90
C ALA A 414 13.42 6.44 -7.47
N ALA A 415 12.13 6.38 -7.11
CA ALA A 415 11.65 5.94 -5.81
C ALA A 415 12.18 4.55 -5.44
N ARG A 416 12.09 3.59 -6.37
CA ARG A 416 12.59 2.23 -6.17
C ARG A 416 14.11 2.18 -6.05
N LYS A 417 14.83 3.02 -6.81
CA LYS A 417 16.30 3.07 -6.78
C LYS A 417 16.80 3.60 -5.44
N GLU A 418 16.24 4.71 -4.97
CA GLU A 418 16.67 5.34 -3.72
C GLU A 418 16.32 4.47 -2.51
N LEU A 419 15.10 3.91 -2.45
CA LEU A 419 14.74 2.97 -1.38
C LEU A 419 15.63 1.72 -1.40
N SER A 420 15.97 1.18 -2.58
CA SER A 420 16.90 0.05 -2.69
C SER A 420 18.28 0.38 -2.10
N LYS A 421 18.81 1.58 -2.34
CA LYS A 421 20.09 2.00 -1.76
C LYS A 421 19.99 2.10 -0.24
N SER A 422 18.93 2.72 0.27
CA SER A 422 18.69 2.88 1.71
C SER A 422 18.61 1.52 2.41
N VAL A 423 17.84 0.58 1.87
CA VAL A 423 17.73 -0.78 2.42
C VAL A 423 19.07 -1.52 2.35
N ARG A 424 19.80 -1.47 1.23
CA ARG A 424 21.11 -2.15 1.13
C ARG A 424 22.14 -1.61 2.13
N LYS A 425 22.04 -0.32 2.47
CA LYS A 425 22.92 0.34 3.45
C LYS A 425 22.56 -0.08 4.88
N ALA A 426 21.28 -0.04 5.24
CA ALA A 426 20.82 -0.33 6.59
C ALA A 426 20.71 -1.83 6.90
N CYS A 427 20.24 -2.62 5.92
CA CYS A 427 19.98 -4.05 6.03
C CYS A 427 20.80 -4.84 4.98
N PRO A 428 22.15 -4.93 5.11
CA PRO A 428 23.01 -5.53 4.10
C PRO A 428 22.76 -7.04 3.88
N ALA A 429 22.08 -7.72 4.80
CA ALA A 429 21.69 -9.12 4.68
C ALA A 429 20.46 -9.34 3.78
N VAL A 430 19.69 -8.29 3.49
CA VAL A 430 18.47 -8.37 2.67
C VAL A 430 18.84 -8.34 1.19
N ASP A 431 18.50 -9.39 0.44
CA ASP A 431 18.65 -9.40 -1.02
C ASP A 431 17.53 -8.58 -1.67
N VAL A 432 17.80 -7.30 -1.93
CA VAL A 432 16.86 -6.39 -2.58
C VAL A 432 16.83 -6.62 -4.09
N LYS A 433 15.64 -6.69 -4.68
CA LYS A 433 15.36 -6.78 -6.12
C LYS A 433 14.39 -5.69 -6.55
N ARG A 434 14.55 -5.24 -7.80
CA ARG A 434 13.68 -4.28 -8.47
C ARG A 434 13.16 -4.94 -9.76
N PRO A 435 12.09 -5.74 -9.69
CA PRO A 435 11.54 -6.44 -10.87
C PRO A 435 11.01 -5.48 -11.93
N GLU A 436 10.93 -5.94 -13.17
CA GLU A 436 10.17 -5.25 -14.23
C GLU A 436 8.94 -6.09 -14.59
N ASN A 437 7.94 -5.45 -15.19
CA ASN A 437 6.77 -6.14 -15.70
C ASN A 437 7.18 -7.24 -16.69
N GLY A 438 6.46 -8.36 -16.67
CA GLY A 438 6.76 -9.57 -17.43
C GLY A 438 7.89 -10.43 -16.86
N GLN A 439 8.66 -9.96 -15.86
CA GLN A 439 9.76 -10.75 -15.29
C GLN A 439 9.27 -11.79 -14.28
N ALA A 440 9.99 -12.93 -14.24
CA ALA A 440 9.80 -13.99 -13.27
C ALA A 440 11.06 -14.18 -12.41
N TYR A 441 10.87 -14.44 -11.12
CA TYR A 441 11.95 -14.58 -10.14
C TYR A 441 11.83 -15.88 -9.36
N PRO A 442 12.69 -16.87 -9.64
CA PRO A 442 12.74 -18.07 -8.84
C PRO A 442 13.34 -17.76 -7.47
N VAL A 443 12.53 -17.95 -6.43
CA VAL A 443 12.99 -17.91 -5.05
C VAL A 443 13.33 -19.33 -4.64
N LYS A 444 14.63 -19.56 -4.46
CA LYS A 444 15.13 -20.83 -3.93
C LYS A 444 14.57 -21.00 -2.52
N LYS A 445 13.94 -22.17 -2.31
CA LYS A 445 13.41 -22.62 -1.01
C LYS A 445 14.40 -22.25 0.08
N HIS A 446 13.86 -21.80 1.21
CA HIS A 446 14.63 -21.84 2.44
C HIS A 446 15.00 -23.32 2.62
N VAL A 447 16.20 -23.70 2.20
CA VAL A 447 16.79 -24.96 2.63
C VAL A 447 17.18 -24.65 4.06
N GLY A 448 16.20 -24.71 4.97
CA GLY A 448 16.52 -24.96 6.37
C GLY A 448 17.41 -26.18 6.31
N ILE A 449 18.65 -26.03 6.80
CA ILE A 449 19.78 -26.94 6.59
C ILE A 449 19.23 -28.33 6.32
N SER A 450 19.16 -28.71 5.04
CA SER A 450 18.59 -30.01 4.73
C SER A 450 19.49 -30.98 5.46
N ARG A 451 18.90 -31.95 6.16
CA ARG A 451 19.65 -33.04 6.81
C ARG A 451 20.60 -33.79 5.85
N GLY A 452 20.66 -33.43 4.56
CA GLY A 452 21.56 -33.95 3.54
C GLY A 452 22.58 -32.97 2.92
N ARG A 453 22.61 -31.66 3.25
CA ARG A 453 23.77 -30.81 2.91
C ARG A 453 24.64 -30.66 4.15
N ARG A 454 25.68 -31.48 4.24
CA ARG A 454 26.82 -31.21 5.12
C ARG A 454 27.38 -29.84 4.75
N LEU A 455 27.01 -28.80 5.52
CA LEU A 455 27.91 -27.67 5.69
C LEU A 455 29.20 -28.28 6.23
N SER A 456 30.32 -28.16 5.51
CA SER A 456 31.59 -28.47 6.14
C SER A 456 31.76 -27.51 7.31
N HIS A 457 32.37 -28.00 8.40
CA HIS A 457 32.63 -27.18 9.58
C HIS A 457 33.34 -25.87 9.21
N ASP A 458 34.19 -25.93 8.17
CA ASP A 458 34.96 -24.81 7.63
C ASP A 458 34.07 -23.67 7.13
N ARG A 459 32.91 -23.96 6.52
CA ARG A 459 32.00 -22.91 6.06
C ARG A 459 31.26 -22.23 7.21
N ILE A 460 30.89 -22.99 8.24
CA ILE A 460 30.28 -22.44 9.47
C ILE A 460 31.29 -21.52 10.16
N LEU A 461 32.53 -21.98 10.32
CA LEU A 461 33.58 -21.19 10.97
C LEU A 461 34.00 -19.97 10.15
N PHE A 462 34.00 -20.05 8.82
CA PHE A 462 34.26 -18.90 7.95
C PHE A 462 33.23 -17.78 8.18
N GLU A 463 31.93 -18.10 8.15
CA GLU A 463 30.89 -17.09 8.30
C GLU A 463 30.88 -16.47 9.71
N VAL A 464 31.10 -17.28 10.75
CA VAL A 464 31.26 -16.77 12.11
C VAL A 464 32.50 -15.89 12.25
N ALA A 465 33.62 -16.25 11.61
CA ALA A 465 34.82 -15.43 11.60
C ALA A 465 34.61 -14.08 10.90
N VAL A 466 33.93 -14.06 9.75
CA VAL A 466 33.54 -12.82 9.07
C VAL A 466 32.67 -11.94 9.96
N PHE A 467 31.74 -12.54 10.70
CA PHE A 467 30.84 -11.81 11.59
C PHE A 467 31.58 -11.21 12.80
N VAL A 468 32.44 -11.99 13.47
CA VAL A 468 33.28 -11.52 14.58
C VAL A 468 34.17 -10.35 14.14
N ARG A 469 34.76 -10.41 12.93
CA ARG A 469 35.55 -9.29 12.35
C ARG A 469 34.72 -8.03 12.18
N LYS A 470 33.50 -8.15 11.62
CA LYS A 470 32.60 -7.02 11.39
C LYS A 470 32.11 -6.36 12.67
N MET A 471 32.05 -7.10 13.78
CA MET A 471 31.70 -6.57 15.09
C MET A 471 32.84 -5.80 15.76
N GLU A 472 34.03 -5.71 15.15
CA GLU A 472 35.26 -5.14 15.73
C GLU A 472 35.62 -5.73 17.11
N ARG A 473 35.11 -6.92 17.43
CA ARG A 473 35.41 -7.61 18.68
C ARG A 473 36.74 -8.33 18.52
N ASN A 474 37.80 -7.70 19.03
CA ASN A 474 39.09 -8.35 19.19
C ASN A 474 39.18 -9.00 20.58
N GLY A 475 39.45 -10.30 20.65
CA GLY A 475 39.58 -10.98 21.93
C GLY A 475 39.46 -12.49 21.88
N ARG A 476 39.39 -13.08 23.08
CA ARG A 476 39.14 -14.51 23.32
C ARG A 476 37.64 -14.74 23.48
N PHE A 477 37.10 -15.72 22.77
CA PHE A 477 35.70 -16.09 22.78
C PHE A 477 35.53 -17.48 23.37
N ARG A 478 34.54 -17.64 24.25
CA ARG A 478 34.10 -18.96 24.68
C ARG A 478 33.33 -19.63 23.55
N VAL A 479 33.35 -20.96 23.51
CA VAL A 479 32.57 -21.75 22.53
C VAL A 479 31.09 -21.38 22.56
N CYS A 480 30.53 -21.14 23.75
CA CYS A 480 29.13 -20.71 23.89
C CYS A 480 28.88 -19.35 23.22
N GLU A 481 29.81 -18.39 23.33
CA GLU A 481 29.68 -17.06 22.73
C GLU A 481 29.75 -17.12 21.20
N LEU A 482 30.62 -17.98 20.66
CA LEU A 482 30.68 -18.20 19.20
C LEU A 482 29.44 -18.96 18.69
N ALA A 483 28.93 -19.91 19.46
CA ALA A 483 27.67 -20.59 19.16
C ALA A 483 26.48 -19.62 19.22
N GLU A 484 26.50 -18.65 20.14
CA GLU A 484 25.48 -17.61 20.31
C GLU A 484 25.45 -16.69 19.10
N ILE A 485 26.64 -16.30 18.62
CA ILE A 485 26.81 -15.49 17.42
C ILE A 485 26.20 -16.20 16.19
N TRP A 486 26.35 -17.52 16.10
CA TRP A 486 25.87 -18.30 14.96
C TRP A 486 24.38 -18.66 15.04
N PHE A 487 23.95 -19.22 16.18
CA PHE A 487 22.59 -19.73 16.36
C PHE A 487 21.61 -18.66 16.88
N GLY A 488 22.12 -17.58 17.47
CA GLY A 488 21.32 -16.61 18.22
C GLY A 488 21.13 -17.03 19.68
N THR A 489 21.09 -16.04 20.57
CA THR A 489 21.04 -16.23 22.03
C THR A 489 19.84 -17.05 22.51
N GLU A 490 18.70 -16.93 21.84
CA GLU A 490 17.46 -17.66 22.20
C GLU A 490 17.41 -19.10 21.67
N ALA A 491 18.35 -19.50 20.80
CA ALA A 491 18.37 -20.82 20.18
C ALA A 491 19.51 -21.73 20.68
N ILE A 492 20.29 -21.28 21.68
CA ILE A 492 21.35 -22.09 22.28
C ILE A 492 20.76 -23.25 23.09
N THR A 493 21.27 -24.44 22.79
CA THR A 493 21.08 -25.67 23.56
C THR A 493 22.43 -26.33 23.88
N PRO A 494 22.52 -27.22 24.89
CA PRO A 494 23.75 -27.98 25.15
C PRO A 494 24.25 -28.73 23.91
N LEU A 495 23.34 -29.22 23.07
CA LEU A 495 23.67 -29.90 21.81
C LEU A 495 24.28 -28.94 20.78
N SER A 496 23.76 -27.72 20.65
CA SER A 496 24.31 -26.70 19.75
C SER A 496 25.72 -26.26 20.15
N VAL A 497 25.97 -26.13 21.46
CA VAL A 497 27.30 -25.79 22.00
C VAL A 497 28.27 -26.95 21.79
N ALA A 498 27.84 -28.20 22.03
CA ALA A 498 28.65 -29.39 21.78
C ALA A 498 28.99 -29.55 20.29
N PHE A 499 28.02 -29.31 19.40
CA PHE A 499 28.24 -29.29 17.96
C PHE A 499 29.25 -28.22 17.56
N PHE A 500 29.09 -26.99 18.03
CA PHE A 500 29.99 -25.89 17.69
C PHE A 500 31.41 -26.10 18.26
N LYS A 501 31.51 -26.69 19.46
CA LYS A 501 32.78 -27.15 20.05
C LYS A 501 33.48 -28.16 19.15
N TRP A 502 32.72 -29.11 18.61
CA TRP A 502 33.25 -30.10 17.69
C TRP A 502 33.69 -29.47 16.37
N CYS A 503 32.94 -28.52 15.80
CA CYS A 503 33.39 -27.75 14.62
C CYS A 503 34.75 -27.09 14.85
N LEU A 504 34.90 -26.35 15.96
CA LEU A 504 36.15 -25.67 16.33
C LEU A 504 37.32 -26.64 16.62
N SER A 505 37.05 -27.91 16.91
CA SER A 505 38.08 -28.92 17.12
C SER A 505 38.64 -29.51 15.82
N LEU A 506 37.90 -29.37 14.72
CA LEU A 506 38.24 -29.96 13.42
C LEU A 506 39.01 -29.01 12.50
N GLU A 507 38.82 -27.70 12.65
CA GLU A 507 39.31 -26.71 11.69
C GLU A 507 39.88 -25.49 12.42
N THR A 508 41.18 -25.21 12.20
CA THR A 508 41.93 -24.18 12.95
C THR A 508 42.29 -22.97 12.12
N GLN A 509 41.85 -22.93 10.85
CA GLN A 509 42.17 -21.84 9.94
C GLN A 509 41.67 -20.49 10.45
N PHE A 510 40.43 -20.41 10.94
CA PHE A 510 39.79 -19.13 11.32
C PHE A 510 39.93 -18.79 12.81
N PHE A 511 40.01 -19.80 13.67
CA PHE A 511 40.09 -19.65 15.12
C PHE A 511 41.26 -20.45 15.68
N ALA A 512 42.04 -19.83 16.57
CA ALA A 512 43.11 -20.50 17.32
C ALA A 512 42.60 -20.88 18.71
N ARG A 513 42.91 -22.11 19.16
CA ARG A 513 42.55 -22.56 20.51
C ARG A 513 43.54 -21.98 21.52
N GLU A 514 43.01 -21.27 22.52
CA GLU A 514 43.81 -20.66 23.59
C GLU A 514 43.80 -21.53 24.85
N SER A 515 42.64 -22.11 25.17
CA SER A 515 42.45 -23.04 26.29
C SER A 515 41.20 -23.90 26.07
N ASP A 516 40.82 -24.70 27.07
CA ASP A 516 39.57 -25.45 27.01
C ASP A 516 38.37 -24.52 26.87
N ASN A 517 37.61 -24.73 25.79
CA ASN A 517 36.44 -23.94 25.40
C ASN A 517 36.71 -22.46 25.06
N VAL A 518 37.97 -22.04 24.85
CA VAL A 518 38.30 -20.65 24.54
C VAL A 518 39.13 -20.56 23.26
N PHE A 519 38.69 -19.70 22.35
CA PHE A 519 39.26 -19.52 21.01
C PHE A 519 39.46 -18.05 20.69
N SER A 520 40.55 -17.71 20.01
CA SER A 520 40.82 -16.37 19.47
C SER A 520 40.63 -16.39 17.96
N LEU A 521 40.10 -15.29 17.40
CA LEU A 521 40.00 -15.15 15.96
C LEU A 521 41.41 -14.97 15.37
N ARG A 522 41.77 -15.75 14.35
CA ARG A 522 43.05 -15.55 13.65
C ARG A 522 43.01 -14.31 12.78
N GLN A 523 44.11 -13.55 12.80
CA GLN A 523 44.41 -12.55 11.79
C GLN A 523 44.84 -13.27 10.49
N ILE A 524 43.88 -13.89 9.80
CA ILE A 524 44.09 -14.30 8.41
C ILE A 524 44.12 -13.03 7.56
N VAL A 525 45.26 -12.80 6.90
CA VAL A 525 45.51 -11.74 5.89
C VAL A 525 44.51 -11.85 4.75
#